data_AF-A0A8J2VUR3-F1
#
_entry.id   AF-A0A8J2VUR3-F1
#
_cell.length_a   1.000
_cell.length_b   1.000
_cell.length_c   1.000
_cell.angle_alpha   90.00
_cell.angle_beta   90.00
_cell.angle_gamma   90.00
#
_symmetry.space_group_name_H-M   'P 1'
#
loop_
_entity.id
_entity.type
_entity.pdbx_description
1 polymer ?
#
loop_
_entity_poly.entity_id
_entity_poly.type
_entity_poly.pdbx_seq_one_letter_code
_entity_poly.pdbx_strand_id
1 'polypeptide(L)'
;MRSLADARPWTGTTSEGRKTLAIEPVLALSSLIMVRDAARTGLGAARLPISLVSHDLAAGTLAHWGDIDAPEITLWTLYPSRRLLSAGLGVS
;
A
#
# COMPACT_ATOMS: atom_id res chain seq x y z
N MET A 1 -12.91 25.04 -1.97
CA MET A 1 -13.01 23.58 -2.18
C MET A 1 -11.66 22.96 -1.94
N ARG A 2 -11.44 22.27 -0.81
CA ARG A 2 -10.27 21.42 -0.59
C ARG A 2 -10.78 20.09 -0.06
N SER A 3 -10.72 19.05 -0.88
CA SER A 3 -10.89 17.67 -0.46
C SER A 3 -10.19 16.75 -1.44
N LEU A 4 -8.93 16.46 -1.10
CA LEU A 4 -8.26 15.18 -1.31
C LEU A 4 -7.72 14.75 0.08
N ALA A 5 -8.62 14.91 1.07
CA ALA A 5 -8.51 14.71 2.51
C ALA A 5 -7.10 14.82 3.11
N ASP A 6 -6.73 16.04 3.50
CA ASP A 6 -5.52 16.38 4.24
C ASP A 6 -4.21 15.93 3.58
N ALA A 7 -3.74 16.74 2.62
CA ALA A 7 -2.38 16.70 2.09
C ALA A 7 -1.35 17.04 3.19
N ARG A 8 -1.13 16.11 4.11
CA ARG A 8 -0.09 16.21 5.12
C ARG A 8 1.24 15.90 4.44
N PRO A 9 2.27 16.72 4.66
CA PRO A 9 3.60 16.40 4.13
C PRO A 9 4.03 15.03 4.65
N TRP A 10 4.73 14.27 3.82
CA TRP A 10 5.25 12.96 4.20
C TRP A 10 6.60 13.14 4.88
N THR A 11 6.68 12.77 6.15
CA THR A 11 7.96 12.71 6.86
C THR A 11 8.47 11.28 6.84
N GLY A 12 9.60 11.03 6.19
CA GLY A 12 10.18 9.69 6.07
C GLY A 12 11.68 9.68 6.19
N THR A 13 12.24 8.49 6.36
CA THR A 13 13.69 8.26 6.35
C THR A 13 14.10 7.79 4.97
N THR A 14 15.04 8.52 4.37
CA THR A 14 15.70 8.18 3.11
C THR A 14 17.14 7.78 3.38
N SER A 15 17.87 7.29 2.38
CA SER A 15 19.32 7.04 2.48
C SER A 15 20.13 8.29 2.89
N GLU A 16 19.58 9.49 2.65
CA GLU A 16 20.17 10.78 3.01
C GLU A 16 19.68 11.32 4.36
N GLY A 17 18.93 10.52 5.13
CA GLY A 17 18.36 10.88 6.44
C GLY A 17 16.87 11.23 6.39
N ARG A 18 16.37 11.79 7.51
CA ARG A 18 14.96 12.17 7.66
C ARG A 18 14.64 13.38 6.78
N LYS A 19 13.61 13.26 5.95
CA LYS A 19 13.13 14.32 5.06
C LYS A 19 11.62 14.48 5.16
N THR A 20 11.18 15.72 4.98
CA THR A 20 9.76 16.07 4.88
C THR A 20 9.48 16.46 3.44
N LEU A 21 8.61 15.70 2.77
CA LEU A 21 8.21 15.90 1.38
C LEU A 21 6.84 16.57 1.34
N ALA A 22 6.75 17.74 0.69
CA ALA A 22 5.46 18.36 0.39
C ALA A 22 4.75 17.56 -0.72
N ILE A 23 3.45 17.30 -0.53
CA ILE A 23 2.66 16.48 -1.44
C ILE A 23 1.48 17.28 -1.95
N GLU A 24 1.33 17.33 -3.27
CA GLU A 24 0.10 17.78 -3.92
C GLU A 24 -0.69 16.54 -4.33
N PRO A 25 -1.78 16.19 -3.65
CA PRO A 25 -2.57 15.03 -4.02
C PRO A 25 -3.25 15.28 -5.36
N VAL A 26 -3.17 14.30 -6.25
CA VAL A 26 -3.80 14.35 -7.59
C VAL A 26 -4.93 13.34 -7.76
N LEU A 27 -4.98 12.32 -6.88
CA LEU A 27 -5.96 11.25 -6.90
C LEU A 27 -6.21 10.74 -5.48
N ALA A 28 -7.47 10.60 -5.07
CA ALA A 28 -7.87 10.00 -3.81
C ALA A 28 -8.80 8.81 -4.07
N LEU A 29 -8.41 7.63 -3.61
CA LEU A 29 -9.13 6.38 -3.79
C LEU A 29 -9.34 5.71 -2.43
N SER A 30 -10.47 5.02 -2.26
CA SER A 30 -10.84 4.37 -1.01
C SER A 30 -10.21 2.99 -0.79
N SER A 31 -9.41 2.50 -1.75
CA SER A 31 -8.78 1.16 -1.70
C SER A 31 -7.30 1.22 -2.02
N LEU A 32 -6.47 0.63 -1.16
CA LEU A 32 -5.02 0.54 -1.37
C LEU A 32 -4.63 -0.27 -2.62
N ILE A 33 -5.47 -1.22 -3.04
CA ILE A 33 -5.25 -1.95 -4.30
C ILE A 33 -5.38 -1.00 -5.49
N MET A 34 -6.40 -0.15 -5.50
CA MET A 34 -6.57 0.83 -6.58
C MET A 34 -5.47 1.89 -6.56
N VAL A 35 -5.00 2.29 -5.38
CA VAL A 35 -3.85 3.19 -5.24
C VAL A 35 -2.57 2.55 -5.81
N ARG A 36 -2.34 1.25 -5.55
CA ARG A 36 -1.23 0.48 -6.15
C ARG A 36 -1.32 0.46 -7.67
N ASP A 37 -2.47 0.14 -8.22
CA ASP A 37 -2.65 0.10 -9.67
C ASP A 37 -2.45 1.48 -10.30
N ALA A 38 -2.97 2.53 -9.67
CA ALA A 38 -2.71 3.91 -10.09
C ALA A 38 -1.20 4.24 -10.09
N ALA A 39 -0.45 3.85 -9.05
CA ALA A 39 1.00 4.04 -9.01
C ALA A 39 1.71 3.26 -10.14
N ARG A 40 1.32 2.02 -10.40
CA ARG A 40 1.89 1.19 -11.48
C ARG A 40 1.62 1.72 -12.88
N THR A 41 0.50 2.42 -13.07
CA THR A 41 0.19 3.09 -14.34
C THR A 41 0.94 4.41 -14.55
N GLY A 42 1.76 4.83 -13.58
CA GLY A 42 2.56 6.04 -13.68
C GLY A 42 1.80 7.32 -13.34
N LEU A 43 0.63 7.23 -12.70
CA LEU A 43 -0.14 8.42 -12.29
C LEU A 43 0.55 9.22 -11.18
N GLY A 44 1.52 8.63 -10.48
CA GLY A 44 2.32 9.33 -9.47
C GLY A 44 2.93 8.40 -8.43
N ALA A 45 3.30 8.99 -7.30
CA ALA A 45 3.84 8.28 -6.13
C ALA A 45 2.73 7.97 -5.11
N ALA A 46 2.84 6.83 -4.42
CA ALA A 46 1.89 6.40 -3.42
C ALA A 46 2.58 5.82 -2.18
N ARG A 47 1.90 5.92 -1.02
CA ARG A 47 2.31 5.26 0.22
C ARG A 47 1.56 3.94 0.34
N LEU A 48 2.28 2.84 0.33
CA LEU A 48 1.69 1.50 0.33
C LEU A 48 2.40 0.61 1.35
N PRO A 49 1.69 -0.32 2.02
CA PRO A 49 2.31 -1.34 2.85
C PRO A 49 3.29 -2.19 2.04
N ILE A 50 4.47 -2.48 2.61
CA ILE A 50 5.52 -3.23 1.91
C ILE A 50 5.05 -4.63 1.47
N SER A 51 4.20 -5.28 2.27
CA SER A 51 3.61 -6.59 1.96
C SER A 51 2.76 -6.58 0.69
N LEU A 52 2.18 -5.43 0.31
CA LEU A 52 1.35 -5.29 -0.87
C LEU A 52 2.15 -5.06 -2.15
N VAL A 53 3.35 -4.46 -2.05
CA VAL A 53 4.16 -4.03 -3.20
C VAL A 53 5.52 -4.73 -3.33
N SER A 54 5.85 -5.66 -2.43
CA SER A 54 7.12 -6.38 -2.42
C SER A 54 7.48 -7.00 -3.78
N HIS A 55 6.51 -7.64 -4.43
CA HIS A 55 6.69 -8.20 -5.77
C HIS A 55 6.92 -7.13 -6.83
N ASP A 56 6.20 -6.01 -6.79
CA ASP A 56 6.37 -4.94 -7.77
C ASP A 56 7.72 -4.24 -7.66
N LEU A 57 8.22 -4.11 -6.43
CA LEU A 57 9.57 -3.61 -6.12
C LEU A 57 10.63 -4.59 -6.63
N ALA A 58 10.47 -5.89 -6.34
CA ALA A 58 11.38 -6.92 -6.83
C ALA A 58 11.40 -7.00 -8.37
N ALA A 59 10.25 -6.76 -9.02
CA ALA A 59 10.11 -6.72 -10.47
C ALA A 59 10.54 -5.38 -11.10
N GLY A 60 10.90 -4.36 -10.30
CA GLY A 60 11.27 -3.03 -10.80
C GLY A 60 10.12 -2.23 -11.41
N THR A 61 8.88 -2.68 -11.26
CA THR A 61 7.68 -1.97 -11.75
C THR A 61 7.26 -0.83 -10.83
N LEU A 62 7.76 -0.83 -9.59
CA LEU A 62 7.70 0.30 -8.66
C LEU A 62 9.10 0.56 -8.11
N ALA A 63 9.39 1.83 -7.81
CA ALA A 63 10.62 2.25 -7.15
C ALA A 63 10.34 2.57 -5.67
N HIS A 64 11.22 2.10 -4.78
CA HIS A 64 11.18 2.48 -3.36
C HIS A 64 11.98 3.77 -3.15
N TRP A 65 11.33 4.80 -2.59
CA TRP A 65 11.95 6.11 -2.33
C TRP A 65 12.31 6.32 -0.86
N GLY A 66 11.79 5.50 0.04
CA GLY A 66 12.04 5.58 1.47
C GLY A 66 10.85 5.12 2.29
N ASP A 67 11.08 4.97 3.59
CA ASP A 67 10.09 4.53 4.56
C ASP A 67 9.53 5.73 5.30
N ILE A 68 8.21 5.77 5.48
CA ILE A 68 7.53 6.93 6.04
C ILE A 68 7.26 6.67 7.52
N ASP A 69 7.53 7.68 8.34
CA ASP A 69 7.35 7.68 9.80
C ASP A 69 5.85 7.81 10.11
N ALA A 70 5.12 6.76 9.84
CA ALA A 70 3.69 6.64 10.12
C ALA A 70 3.41 5.30 10.77
N PRO A 71 2.34 5.21 11.57
CA PRO A 71 1.97 3.94 12.18
C PRO A 71 1.85 2.91 11.06
N GLU A 72 2.64 1.84 11.19
CA GLU A 72 2.50 0.66 10.36
C GLU A 72 1.02 0.32 10.35
N ILE A 73 0.40 0.25 9.16
CA ILE A 73 -0.97 -0.23 9.06
C ILE A 73 -0.85 -1.71 9.42
N THR A 74 -0.89 -2.02 10.71
CA THR A 74 -1.01 -3.37 11.22
C THR A 74 -2.32 -3.87 10.65
N LEU A 75 -2.20 -4.62 9.56
CA LEU A 75 -3.30 -5.32 8.94
C LEU A 75 -3.77 -6.32 10.00
N TRP A 76 -4.76 -5.94 10.80
CA TRP A 76 -5.46 -6.87 11.67
C TRP A 76 -6.11 -7.90 10.74
N THR A 77 -5.42 -9.01 10.50
CA THR A 77 -5.96 -10.11 9.73
C THR A 77 -7.11 -10.69 10.53
N LEU A 78 -8.33 -10.26 10.22
CA LEU A 78 -9.51 -11.06 10.49
C LEU A 78 -9.44 -12.25 9.52
N TYR A 79 -8.71 -13.29 9.91
CA TYR A 79 -8.66 -14.52 9.16
C TYR A 79 -10.02 -15.22 9.31
N PRO A 80 -10.77 -15.51 8.23
CA PRO A 80 -11.73 -16.58 8.31
C PRO A 80 -10.93 -17.85 8.52
N SER A 81 -10.99 -18.39 9.74
CA SER A 81 -10.43 -19.66 10.15
C SER A 81 -10.55 -20.70 9.04
N ARG A 82 -9.45 -20.92 8.31
CA ARG A 82 -9.29 -22.02 7.36
C ARG A 82 -9.20 -23.34 8.14
N ARG A 83 -10.36 -23.81 8.61
CA ARG A 83 -10.75 -25.22 8.82
C ARG A 83 -12.20 -25.26 8.33
N LEU A 84 -12.50 -25.85 7.17
CA LEU A 84 -12.33 -27.27 6.92
C LEU A 84 -11.89 -27.54 5.47
N LEU A 85 -10.73 -28.16 5.33
CA LEU A 85 -10.41 -29.04 4.22
C LEU A 85 -11.19 -30.34 4.39
N SER A 86 -11.97 -30.68 3.36
CA SER A 86 -12.28 -32.01 2.81
C SER A 86 -12.32 -33.23 3.74
N ALA A 87 -13.51 -33.80 3.91
CA ALA A 87 -13.70 -35.26 4.00
C ALA A 87 -14.88 -35.62 3.09
N GLY A 88 -14.65 -36.53 2.13
CA GLY A 88 -15.56 -36.78 1.01
C GLY A 88 -16.93 -37.33 1.41
N LEU A 89 -17.93 -37.02 0.58
CA LEU A 89 -19.15 -37.81 0.49
C LEU A 89 -19.18 -38.40 -0.92
N GLY A 90 -19.12 -39.72 -0.97
CA GLY A 90 -19.12 -40.50 -2.20
C GLY A 90 -20.40 -40.30 -2.99
N VAL A 91 -20.26 -40.37 -4.30
CA VAL A 91 -21.36 -40.62 -5.21
C VAL A 91 -21.67 -42.12 -5.16
N SER A 92 -22.89 -42.47 -4.77
CA SER A 92 -23.66 -43.61 -5.30
C SER A 92 -25.11 -43.48 -4.89
#